data_AF-A0A9X2CQK1-F1
#
_entry.id   AF-A0A9X2CQK1-F1
#
_cell.length_a   1.000
_cell.length_b   1.000
_cell.length_c   1.000
_cell.angle_alpha   90.00
_cell.angle_beta   90.00
_cell.angle_gamma   90.00
#
_symmetry.space_group_name_H-M   'P 1'
#
loop_
_entity.id
_entity.type
_entity.pdbx_description
1 polymer ?
#
loop_
_entity_poly.entity_id
_entity_poly.type
_entity_poly.pdbx_seq_one_letter_code
_entity_poly.pdbx_strand_id
1 'polypeptide(L)' 'MAENWKDHDQADPLREQMESFQLKSEIEEPLPPRSQIHRRRSRKKKTTTLSFPLIRVLLVLFFMLIIAAVTSPYWLF' A
#
# COMPACT_ATOMS: atom_id res chain seq x y z
N MET A 1 -27.22 41.17 26.47
CA MET A 1 -26.02 40.31 26.35
C MET A 1 -26.41 39.09 25.52
N ALA A 2 -26.08 39.08 24.23
CA ALA A 2 -26.25 37.88 23.40
C ALA A 2 -24.90 37.17 23.37
N GLU A 3 -24.81 36.01 24.04
CA GLU A 3 -23.61 35.20 24.03
C GLU A 3 -23.30 34.74 22.61
N ASN A 4 -22.09 35.07 22.17
CA ASN A 4 -21.49 34.65 20.92
C ASN A 4 -21.08 33.18 21.03
N TRP A 5 -22.05 32.28 20.95
CA TRP A 5 -21.78 30.86 20.67
C TRP A 5 -21.46 30.75 19.20
N LYS A 6 -20.22 31.10 18.87
CA LYS A 6 -19.61 30.78 17.58
C LYS A 6 -19.44 29.26 17.57
N ASP A 7 -20.53 28.55 17.26
CA ASP A 7 -20.47 27.14 16.89
C ASP A 7 -19.30 27.02 15.93
N HIS A 8 -18.29 26.25 16.31
CA HIS A 8 -17.08 26.05 15.52
C HIS A 8 -17.52 25.40 14.21
N ASP A 9 -17.80 26.23 13.21
CA ASP A 9 -18.21 25.78 11.90
C ASP A 9 -17.06 24.94 11.35
N GLN A 10 -17.26 23.62 11.38
CA GLN A 10 -16.27 22.65 10.91
C GLN A 10 -15.99 22.84 9.41
N ALA A 11 -16.86 23.56 8.70
CA ALA A 11 -16.74 23.87 7.29
C ALA A 11 -16.02 25.19 6.99
N ASP A 12 -15.75 26.06 7.96
CA ASP A 12 -14.96 27.29 7.72
C ASP A 12 -13.60 27.02 7.04
N PRO A 13 -12.75 26.07 7.52
CA PRO A 13 -11.50 25.75 6.83
C PRO A 13 -11.70 25.14 5.44
N LEU A 14 -12.84 24.50 5.17
CA LEU A 14 -13.17 23.97 3.84
C LEU A 14 -13.55 25.10 2.86
N ARG A 15 -14.23 26.13 3.34
CA ARG A 15 -14.58 27.32 2.54
C ARG A 15 -13.33 28.10 2.16
N GLU A 16 -12.43 28.36 3.10
CA GLU A 16 -11.13 29.01 2.83
C GLU A 16 -10.31 28.21 1.80
N GLN A 17 -10.30 26.88 1.90
CA GLN A 17 -9.66 26.02 0.91
C GLN A 17 -10.33 26.18 -0.47
N MET A 18 -11.66 26.14 -0.56
CA MET A 18 -12.37 26.30 -1.83
C MET A 18 -12.13 27.65 -2.49
N GLU A 19 -12.09 28.75 -1.74
CA GLU A 19 -11.78 30.08 -2.27
C GLU A 19 -10.38 30.12 -2.91
N SER A 20 -9.38 29.53 -2.23
CA SER A 20 -8.02 29.43 -2.78
C SER A 20 -7.94 28.55 -4.03
N PHE A 21 -8.76 27.49 -4.12
CA PHE A 21 -8.86 26.63 -5.30
C PHE A 21 -9.57 27.34 -6.46
N GLN A 22 -10.60 28.14 -6.19
CA GLN A 22 -11.33 28.91 -7.21
C GLN A 22 -10.41 29.94 -7.88
N LEU A 23 -9.66 30.72 -7.08
CA LEU A 23 -8.66 31.67 -7.58
C LEU A 23 -7.58 30.99 -8.43
N LYS A 24 -7.20 29.75 -8.07
CA LYS A 24 -6.24 28.96 -8.85
C LYS A 24 -6.84 28.37 -10.13
N SER A 25 -8.13 28.05 -10.13
CA SER A 25 -8.85 27.49 -11.29
C SER A 25 -9.24 28.52 -12.35
N GLU A 26 -9.24 29.81 -12.00
CA GLU A 26 -9.43 30.92 -12.95
C GLU A 26 -8.24 31.03 -13.94
N ILE A 27 -7.08 30.49 -13.55
CA ILE A 27 -6.01 30.14 -14.48
C ILE A 27 -6.47 28.85 -15.17
N GLU A 28 -6.84 28.93 -16.44
CA GLU A 28 -7.41 27.85 -17.28
C GLU A 28 -6.49 26.62 -17.44
N GLU A 29 -6.12 25.96 -16.35
CA GLU A 29 -5.43 24.68 -16.41
C GLU A 29 -6.45 23.57 -16.67
N PRO A 30 -6.28 22.77 -17.73
CA PRO A 30 -7.19 21.67 -18.02
C PRO A 30 -7.15 20.66 -16.88
N LEU A 31 -8.34 20.25 -16.41
CA LEU A 31 -8.49 19.19 -15.40
C LEU A 31 -7.68 17.95 -15.80
N PRO A 32 -6.89 17.36 -14.89
CA PRO A 32 -6.16 16.15 -15.21
C PRO A 32 -7.16 15.05 -15.56
N PRO A 33 -6.90 14.26 -16.62
CA PRO A 33 -7.80 13.18 -16.99
C PRO A 33 -7.91 12.18 -15.82
N ARG A 34 -9.14 11.73 -15.56
CA ARG A 34 -9.51 10.83 -14.45
C ARG A 34 -8.58 9.61 -14.31
N SER A 35 -8.03 9.13 -15.42
CA SER A 35 -7.07 8.02 -15.47
C SER A 35 -5.72 8.33 -14.81
N GLN A 36 -5.28 9.59 -14.74
CA GLN A 36 -3.98 9.98 -14.17
C GLN A 36 -3.98 9.97 -12.64
N ILE A 37 -5.11 10.34 -12.00
CA ILE A 37 -5.23 10.42 -10.53
C ILE A 37 -5.16 9.01 -9.91
N HIS A 38 -5.87 8.05 -10.48
CA HIS A 38 -5.98 6.70 -9.91
C HIS A 38 -4.83 5.74 -10.32
N ARG A 39 -4.08 6.06 -11.39
CA ARG A 39 -3.00 5.19 -11.90
C ARG A 39 -1.76 5.15 -11.00
N ARG A 40 -1.52 6.19 -10.17
CA ARG A 40 -0.38 6.22 -9.22
C ARG A 40 -0.51 5.15 -8.13
N ARG A 41 -1.73 4.82 -7.69
CA ARG A 41 -1.98 3.81 -6.64
C ARG A 41 -1.89 2.37 -7.16
N SER A 42 -2.24 2.15 -8.43
CA SER A 42 -2.18 0.84 -9.08
C SER A 42 -0.75 0.41 -9.44
N ARG A 43 0.11 1.33 -9.92
CA ARG A 43 1.50 1.01 -10.30
C ARG A 43 2.36 0.50 -9.14
N LYS A 44 2.11 0.95 -7.90
CA LYS A 44 2.87 0.50 -6.71
C LYS A 44 2.62 -0.96 -6.33
N LYS A 45 1.56 -1.61 -6.85
CA LYS A 45 1.19 -2.98 -6.47
C LYS A 45 1.70 -4.07 -7.42
N LYS A 46 2.35 -3.74 -8.54
CA LYS A 46 2.56 -4.70 -9.65
C LYS A 46 3.86 -5.51 -9.60
N THR A 47 4.80 -5.29 -8.69
CA THR A 47 6.18 -5.81 -8.89
C THR A 47 6.83 -6.48 -7.69
N THR A 48 6.07 -7.19 -6.87
CA THR A 48 6.72 -8.13 -5.94
C THR A 48 6.08 -9.49 -6.08
N THR A 49 6.47 -10.19 -7.14
CA THR A 49 6.45 -11.65 -7.14
C THR A 49 7.41 -12.08 -6.02
N LEU A 50 6.89 -12.15 -4.79
CA LEU A 50 7.61 -12.65 -3.63
C LEU A 50 7.97 -14.11 -3.92
N SER A 51 9.16 -14.32 -4.49
CA SER A 51 9.81 -15.62 -4.41
C SER A 51 10.14 -15.85 -2.94
N PHE A 52 9.74 -16.98 -2.38
CA PHE A 52 10.04 -17.37 -1.01
C PHE A 52 11.26 -18.31 -0.99
N PRO A 53 12.50 -17.80 -1.07
CA PRO A 53 13.70 -18.62 -1.08
C PRO A 53 13.81 -19.49 0.19
N LEU A 54 13.35 -18.97 1.33
CA LEU A 54 13.39 -19.68 2.60
C LEU A 54 12.56 -20.97 2.59
N ILE A 55 11.36 -20.94 1.98
CA ILE A 55 10.50 -22.12 1.85
C ILE A 55 11.19 -23.19 0.99
N ARG A 56 11.91 -22.80 -0.06
CA ARG A 56 12.67 -23.73 -0.91
C ARG A 56 13.79 -24.41 -0.12
N VAL A 57 14.53 -23.66 0.70
CA VAL A 57 15.59 -24.22 1.55
C VAL A 57 15.01 -25.18 2.58
N LEU A 58 13.90 -24.83 3.22
CA LEU A 58 13.25 -25.67 4.22
C LEU A 58 12.75 -26.99 3.62
N LEU A 59 12.19 -26.97 2.41
CA LEU A 59 11.78 -28.18 1.69
C LEU A 59 12.98 -29.10 1.39
N VAL A 60 14.09 -28.55 0.89
CA VAL A 60 15.30 -29.34 0.62
C VAL A 60 15.84 -29.98 1.90
N LEU A 61 15.90 -29.21 2.99
CA LEU A 61 16.35 -29.73 4.29
C LEU A 61 15.43 -30.86 4.78
N PHE A 62 14.11 -30.70 4.64
CA PHE A 62 13.13 -31.72 5.02
C PHE A 62 13.34 -33.03 4.27
N PHE A 63 13.49 -32.98 2.94
CA PHE A 63 13.78 -34.19 2.15
C PHE A 63 15.13 -34.80 2.50
N MET A 64 16.15 -33.98 2.78
CA MET A 64 17.46 -34.47 3.20
C MET A 64 17.37 -35.24 4.52
N LEU A 65 16.59 -34.76 5.49
CA LEU A 65 16.35 -35.45 6.76
C LEU A 65 15.61 -36.78 6.56
N ILE A 66 14.61 -36.83 5.68
CA ILE A 66 13.91 -38.09 5.34
C ILE A 66 14.88 -39.10 4.75
N ILE A 67 15.68 -38.69 3.77
CA ILE A 67 16.67 -39.58 3.14
C ILE A 67 17.64 -40.09 4.20
N ALA A 68 18.22 -39.19 5.00
CA ALA A 68 19.14 -39.56 6.07
C ALA A 68 18.51 -40.53 7.08
N ALA A 69 17.26 -40.31 7.48
CA ALA A 69 16.55 -41.21 8.40
C ALA A 69 16.36 -42.61 7.80
N VAL A 70 15.96 -42.70 6.53
CA VAL A 70 15.75 -43.97 5.82
C VAL A 70 17.06 -44.69 5.53
N THR A 71 18.14 -43.97 5.23
CA THR A 71 19.45 -44.56 4.94
C THR A 71 20.27 -44.85 6.20
N SER A 72 19.98 -44.17 7.32
CA SER A 72 20.71 -44.38 8.58
C SER A 72 20.78 -45.84 9.06
N PRO A 73 19.70 -46.67 9.00
CA PRO A 73 19.81 -48.07 9.40
C PRO A 73 20.69 -48.91 8.47
N TYR A 74 20.91 -48.50 7.21
CA TYR A 74 21.78 -49.24 6.27
C TYR A 74 23.25 -48.85 6.38
N TRP A 75 23.56 -47.77 7.10
CA TRP A 75 24.91 -47.24 7.28
C TRP A 75 25.44 -47.47 8.69
N LEU A 76 24.54 -47.58 9.68
CA LEU A 76 24.87 -47.77 11.09
C LEU A 76 24.71 -49.23 11.58
N PHE A 77 24.15 -50.12 10.76
CA PHE A 77 24.19 -51.58 10.93
C PHE A 77 25.00 -52.21 9.79
#